data_AF-A0AAD2Y3U7-F1
#
_entry.id   AF-A0AAD2Y3U7-F1
#
_cell.length_a   1.000
_cell.length_b   1.000
_cell.length_c   1.000
_cell.angle_alpha   90.00
_cell.angle_beta   90.00
_cell.angle_gamma   90.00
#
_symmetry.space_group_name_H-M   'P 1'
#
loop_
_entity.id
_entity.type
_entity.pdbx_description
1 polymer ?
#
loop_
_entity_poly.entity_id
_entity_poly.type
_entity_poly.pdbx_seq_one_letter_code
_entity_poly.pdbx_strand_id
1 'polypeptide(L)' 'MAPNFHATVFYHGVKIIEATESLDGSRIIGLQWYPEFLINEEKGNLEFFQYLLREL' A
#
# COMPACT_ATOMS: atom_id res chain seq x y z
N MET A 1 14.22 2.36 -8.07
CA MET A 1 13.51 2.33 -6.77
C MET A 1 14.52 2.68 -5.69
N ALA A 2 14.12 3.37 -4.63
CA ALA A 2 15.00 3.63 -3.49
C ALA A 2 15.35 2.30 -2.79
N PRO A 3 16.58 2.10 -2.29
CA PRO A 3 17.05 0.81 -1.78
C PRO A 3 16.38 0.36 -0.47
N ASN A 4 15.66 1.26 0.19
CA ASN A 4 14.98 1.05 1.46
C ASN A 4 13.49 0.69 1.30
N PHE A 5 12.99 0.56 0.07
CA PHE A 5 11.62 0.17 -0.23
C PHE A 5 11.60 -1.00 -1.21
N HIS A 6 10.56 -1.83 -1.14
CA HIS A 6 10.26 -2.83 -2.16
C HIS A 6 8.86 -2.61 -2.73
N ALA A 7 8.64 -3.05 -3.98
CA ALA A 7 7.31 -3.06 -4.58
C ALA A 7 6.51 -4.30 -4.14
N THR A 8 5.28 -4.08 -3.72
CA THR A 8 4.35 -5.12 -3.24
C THR A 8 3.26 -5.42 -4.26
N VAL A 9 2.87 -4.43 -5.08
CA VAL A 9 1.86 -4.57 -6.14
C VAL A 9 2.36 -3.94 -7.43
N PHE A 10 2.09 -4.61 -8.55
CA PHE A 10 2.33 -4.11 -9.90
C PHE A 10 1.01 -4.08 -10.67
N TYR A 11 0.80 -3.06 -11.50
CA TYR A 11 -0.36 -3.02 -12.38
C TYR A 11 -0.32 -4.21 -13.34
N HIS A 12 -1.45 -4.91 -13.49
CA HIS A 12 -1.53 -6.15 -14.27
C HIS A 12 -0.92 -6.00 -15.67
N GLY A 13 0.13 -6.77 -15.94
CA GLY A 13 0.74 -6.86 -17.27
C GLY A 13 1.81 -5.81 -17.60
N VAL A 14 2.16 -4.90 -16.68
CA VAL A 14 3.21 -3.89 -16.89
C VAL A 14 4.13 -3.75 -15.68
N LYS A 15 5.27 -3.05 -15.85
CA LYS A 15 6.25 -2.78 -14.79
C LYS A 15 5.95 -1.49 -14.01
N ILE A 16 4.67 -1.10 -13.92
CA ILE A 16 4.25 0.05 -13.11
C ILE A 16 3.99 -0.46 -11.70
N ILE A 17 4.63 0.18 -10.73
CA ILE A 17 4.53 -0.14 -9.32
C ILE A 17 3.29 0.57 -8.77
N GLU A 18 2.38 -0.18 -8.16
CA GLU A 18 1.13 0.33 -7.59
C GLU A 18 1.19 0.43 -6.06
N ALA A 19 2.07 -0.33 -5.41
CA ALA A 19 2.30 -0.23 -3.98
C ALA A 19 3.75 -0.52 -3.60
N THR A 20 4.22 0.14 -2.54
CA THR A 20 5.54 -0.05 -1.95
C THR A 20 5.49 -0.07 -0.43
N GLU A 21 6.42 -0.78 0.20
CA GLU A 21 6.58 -0.85 1.65
C GLU A 21 8.05 -0.72 2.05
N SER A 22 8.31 -0.10 3.21
CA SER A 22 9.65 0.00 3.79
C SER A 22 10.23 -1.36 4.15
N LEU A 23 11.55 -1.51 3.98
CA LEU A 23 12.29 -2.73 4.35
C LEU A 23 12.78 -2.77 5.80
N ASP A 24 12.67 -1.66 6.54
CA ASP A 24 13.22 -1.50 7.89
C ASP A 24 12.25 -1.91 9.01
N GLY A 25 11.11 -2.50 8.67
CA GLY A 25 10.08 -2.91 9.63
C GLY A 25 9.19 -1.75 10.13
N SER A 26 9.43 -0.52 9.68
CA SER A 26 8.48 0.57 9.90
C SER A 26 7.23 0.38 9.03
N ARG A 27 6.07 0.78 9.55
CA ARG A 27 4.80 0.79 8.80
C ARG A 27 4.69 2.01 7.88
N ILE A 28 5.62 2.13 6.94
CA ILE A 28 5.59 3.14 5.89
C ILE A 28 5.21 2.45 4.58
N ILE A 29 4.01 2.77 4.09
CA ILE A 29 3.43 2.19 2.88
C ILE A 29 3.02 3.33 1.95
N GLY A 30 3.38 3.20 0.67
CA GLY A 30 2.92 4.09 -0.41
C GLY A 30 2.01 3.32 -1.37
N LEU A 31 0.84 3.88 -1.66
CA LEU A 31 -0.14 3.34 -2.60
C LEU A 31 -0.35 4.34 -3.75
N GLN A 32 -0.47 3.84 -4.97
CA GLN A 32 -0.70 4.67 -6.16
C GLN A 32 -2.18 4.94 -6.43
N TRP A 33 -3.07 4.06 -5.97
CA TRP A 33 -4.53 4.26 -6.04
C TRP A 33 -5.04 5.08 -4.85
N TYR A 34 -6.34 5.39 -4.89
CA TYR A 34 -7.03 6.21 -3.88
C TYR A 34 -7.90 5.34 -2.95
N PRO A 35 -7.33 4.62 -1.97
CA PRO A 35 -8.08 3.71 -1.09
C PRO A 35 -9.15 4.43 -0.26
N GLU A 36 -9.01 5.73 -0.03
CA GLU A 36 -9.93 6.57 0.73
C GLU A 36 -11.27 6.77 0.02
N PHE A 37 -11.29 6.77 -1.32
CA PHE A 37 -12.53 6.84 -2.10
C PHE A 37 -13.17 5.46 -2.28
N LEU A 38 -12.37 4.40 -2.25
CA LEU A 38 -12.79 3.02 -2.52
C LEU A 38 -12.98 2.17 -1.25
N ILE A 39 -13.07 2.81 -0.08
CA ILE A 39 -13.09 2.12 1.22
C ILE A 39 -14.30 1.18 1.39
N ASN A 40 -15.42 1.49 0.74
CA ASN A 40 -16.65 0.69 0.76
C ASN A 40 -16.76 -0.28 -0.43
N GLU A 41 -15.88 -0.15 -1.42
CA GLU A 41 -15.92 -0.93 -2.66
C GLU A 41 -15.06 -2.19 -2.56
N GLU A 42 -13.92 -2.10 -1.86
CA GLU A 42 -13.02 -3.22 -1.66
C GLU A 42 -12.65 -3.39 -0.19
N LYS A 43 -12.91 -4.59 0.34
CA LYS A 43 -12.61 -4.95 1.74
C LYS A 43 -11.16 -4.67 2.13
N GLY A 44 -10.23 -4.86 1.19
CA GLY A 44 -8.80 -4.63 1.40
C GLY A 44 -8.45 -3.18 1.75
N ASN A 45 -9.23 -2.19 1.29
CA ASN A 45 -8.96 -0.78 1.59
C ASN A 45 -9.28 -0.46 3.06
N LEU A 46 -10.40 -0.98 3.59
CA LEU A 46 -10.72 -0.82 5.01
C LEU A 46 -9.69 -1.53 5.90
N GLU A 47 -9.28 -2.74 5.52
CA GLU A 47 -8.25 -3.50 6.24
C GLU A 47 -6.90 -2.77 6.25
N PHE A 48 -6.53 -2.10 5.14
CA PHE A 48 -5.34 -1.27 5.05
C PHE A 48 -5.37 -0.11 6.06
N PHE A 49 -6.47 0.64 6.13
CA PHE A 49 -6.59 1.72 7.12
C PHE A 49 -6.59 1.18 8.55
N GLN A 50 -7.28 0.07 8.81
CA GLN A 50 -7.23 -0.58 10.12
C GLN A 50 -5.81 -0.98 10.52
N TYR A 51 -5.02 -1.52 9.58
CA TYR A 51 -3.61 -1.88 9.81
C TYR A 51 -2.73 -0.67 10.13
N LEU A 52 -2.90 0.44 9.39
CA LEU A 52 -2.17 1.68 9.64
C LEU A 52 -2.51 2.30 11.01
N LEU A 53 -3.78 2.27 11.39
CA LEU A 53 -4.28 2.96 12.59
C LEU A 53 -4.22 2.10 13.86
N ARG A 54 -3.88 0.80 13.78
CA ARG A 54 -3.96 -0.18 14.89
C ARG A 54 -3.15 0.17 16.14
N GLU A 55 -2.23 1.13 16.09
CA GLU A 55 -1.40 1.57 17.24
C GLU A 55 -1.52 3.07 17.55
N LEU A 56 -2.59 3.73 17.10
CA LEU A 56 -3.01 5.04 17.60
C LEU A 56 -3.95 4.89 18.79
#